data_AF-A0A1X2CUH2-F1
#
_entry.id   AF-A0A1X2CUH2-F1
#
_cell.length_a   1.000
_cell.length_b   1.000
_cell.length_c   1.000
_cell.angle_alpha   90.00
_cell.angle_beta   90.00
_cell.angle_gamma   90.00
#
_symmetry.space_group_name_H-M   'P 1'
#
loop_
_entity.id
_entity.type
_entity.pdbx_description
1 polymer ?
#
loop_
_entity_poly.entity_id
_entity_poly.type
_entity_poly.pdbx_seq_one_letter_code
_entity_poly.pdbx_strand_id
1 'polypeptide(L)'
;MAQLEPSHPATTYFAERLQELASTTNVRTHDDSGQVRKMTPLRLQKLLKEQAPDLPVSQTQIYRYYHGEAAPRLDVVWELAHLLGVSPRAFLPE
;
A
#
# COMPACT_ATOMS: atom_id res chain seq x y z
N MET A 1 -7.45 -23.10 -17.59
CA MET A 1 -6.26 -22.23 -17.64
C MET A 1 -6.78 -20.81 -17.65
N ALA A 2 -6.82 -20.12 -16.50
CA ALA A 2 -7.24 -18.72 -16.48
C ALA A 2 -6.14 -17.91 -17.20
N GLN A 3 -6.51 -17.20 -18.27
CA GLN A 3 -5.63 -16.21 -18.88
C GLN A 3 -5.25 -15.22 -17.78
N LEU A 4 -3.96 -15.16 -17.45
CA LEU A 4 -3.37 -14.02 -16.74
C LEU A 4 -3.49 -12.86 -17.71
N GLU A 5 -4.63 -12.15 -17.63
CA GLU A 5 -4.77 -10.84 -18.24
C GLU A 5 -3.54 -10.02 -17.87
N PRO A 6 -2.83 -9.41 -18.84
CA PRO A 6 -1.65 -8.62 -18.53
C PRO A 6 -2.04 -7.57 -17.48
N SER A 7 -1.24 -7.45 -16.42
CA SER A 7 -1.51 -6.49 -15.35
C SER A 7 -1.75 -5.11 -15.97
N HIS A 8 -2.88 -4.51 -15.64
CA HIS A 8 -3.28 -3.23 -16.19
C HIS A 8 -2.22 -2.17 -15.84
N PRO A 9 -1.76 -1.31 -16.76
CA PRO A 9 -0.63 -0.41 -16.52
C PRO A 9 -0.84 0.50 -15.29
N ALA A 10 -2.08 0.90 -15.03
CA ALA A 10 -2.42 1.67 -13.83
C ALA A 10 -2.23 0.89 -12.51
N THR A 11 -2.50 -0.42 -12.49
CA THR A 11 -2.30 -1.24 -11.27
C THR A 11 -0.84 -1.55 -11.04
N THR A 12 -0.08 -1.76 -12.11
CA THR A 12 1.40 -1.88 -12.06
C THR A 12 2.03 -0.61 -11.52
N TYR A 13 1.70 0.56 -12.09
CA TYR A 13 2.22 1.85 -11.62
C TYR A 13 1.90 2.09 -10.14
N PHE A 14 0.64 1.84 -9.74
CA PHE A 14 0.22 1.99 -8.36
C PHE A 14 1.02 1.08 -7.42
N ALA A 15 1.20 -0.19 -7.80
CA ALA A 15 1.95 -1.16 -7.00
C ALA A 15 3.42 -0.76 -6.84
N GLU A 16 4.06 -0.33 -7.91
CA GLU A 16 5.45 0.15 -7.89
C GLU A 16 5.60 1.37 -6.98
N ARG A 17 4.72 2.37 -7.12
CA ARG A 17 4.73 3.54 -6.23
C ARG A 17 4.44 3.19 -4.78
N LEU A 18 3.50 2.29 -4.52
CA LEU A 18 3.22 1.84 -3.16
C LEU A 18 4.43 1.16 -2.52
N GLN A 19 5.11 0.28 -3.26
CA GLN A 19 6.32 -0.41 -2.78
C GLN A 19 7.46 0.56 -2.51
N GLU A 20 7.69 1.52 -3.41
CA GLU A 20 8.74 2.53 -3.26
C GLU A 20 8.49 3.41 -2.03
N LEU A 21 7.28 3.97 -1.90
CA LEU A 21 6.89 4.78 -0.76
C LEU A 21 6.96 3.98 0.54
N ALA A 22 6.46 2.75 0.56
CA ALA A 22 6.52 1.87 1.73
C ALA A 22 7.96 1.50 2.13
N SER A 23 8.89 1.45 1.17
CA SER A 23 10.31 1.15 1.43
C SER A 23 11.08 2.32 2.02
N THR A 24 10.69 3.55 1.67
CA THR A 24 11.34 4.79 2.11
C THR A 24 10.69 5.36 3.37
N THR A 25 9.43 5.01 3.62
CA THR A 25 8.73 5.47 4.81
C THR A 25 9.20 4.67 6.04
N ASN A 26 10.05 5.30 6.84
CA ASN A 26 10.42 4.85 8.18
C ASN A 26 9.23 5.02 9.15
N VAL A 27 8.08 4.37 8.88
CA VAL A 27 6.95 4.34 9.82
C VAL A 27 7.37 3.52 11.04
N ARG A 28 8.15 4.16 11.92
CA ARG A 28 8.55 3.73 13.27
C ARG A 28 8.47 2.21 13.46
N THR A 29 9.19 1.46 12.64
CA THR A 29 9.47 0.04 12.92
C THR A 29 10.72 0.01 13.77
N HIS A 30 10.65 0.65 14.94
CA HIS A 30 11.47 0.19 16.05
C HIS A 30 10.69 -1.01 16.56
N ASP A 31 11.15 -2.22 16.25
CA ASP A 31 10.85 -3.31 17.18
C ASP A 31 11.52 -2.99 18.52
N ASP A 32 11.19 -3.71 19.60
CA ASP A 32 11.84 -3.52 20.91
C ASP A 32 13.38 -3.73 20.85
N SER A 33 13.90 -4.19 19.71
CA SER A 33 15.33 -4.37 19.40
C SER A 33 15.94 -3.22 18.58
N GLY A 34 15.17 -2.19 18.22
CA GLY A 34 15.63 -1.02 17.47
C GLY A 34 15.93 -1.26 15.99
N GLN A 35 15.52 -2.40 15.41
CA GLN A 35 15.78 -2.71 14.01
C GLN A 35 14.69 -2.18 13.07
N VAL A 36 15.10 -1.36 12.11
CA VAL A 36 14.24 -0.94 10.99
C VAL A 36 13.90 -2.15 10.13
N ARG A 37 12.64 -2.59 10.17
CA ARG A 37 12.11 -3.63 9.28
C ARG A 37 11.39 -3.00 8.09
N LYS A 38 11.58 -3.62 6.91
CA LYS A 38 10.83 -3.28 5.69
C LYS A 38 9.32 -3.37 5.97
N MET A 39 8.57 -2.41 5.45
CA MET A 39 7.12 -2.45 5.46
C MET A 39 6.63 -3.65 4.64
N THR A 40 5.83 -4.52 5.25
CA THR A 40 5.20 -5.66 4.56
C THR A 40 3.72 -5.35 4.28
N PRO A 41 3.06 -6.02 3.31
CA PRO A 41 1.63 -5.83 3.05
C PRO A 41 0.77 -6.06 4.30
N LEU A 42 1.13 -7.07 5.10
CA LEU A 42 0.44 -7.34 6.37
C LEU A 42 0.62 -6.21 7.38
N ARG A 43 1.83 -5.66 7.51
CA ARG A 43 2.07 -4.53 8.42
C ARG A 43 1.34 -3.28 7.97
N LEU A 44 1.37 -2.98 6.67
CA LEU A 44 0.63 -1.88 6.06
C LEU A 44 -0.88 -2.01 6.33
N GLN A 45 -1.44 -3.22 6.18
CA GLN A 45 -2.85 -3.45 6.49
C GLN A 45 -3.19 -3.21 7.97
N LYS A 46 -2.34 -3.67 8.89
CA LYS A 46 -2.55 -3.44 10.33
C LYS A 46 -2.54 -1.94 10.66
N LEU A 47 -1.55 -1.22 10.15
CA LEU A 47 -1.44 0.23 10.35
C LEU A 47 -2.63 0.99 9.75
N LEU A 48 -3.10 0.60 8.56
CA LEU A 48 -4.32 1.18 7.98
C LEU A 48 -5.56 0.91 8.84
N LYS A 49 -5.68 -0.28 9.43
CA LYS A 49 -6.79 -0.60 10.34
C LYS A 49 -6.73 0.17 11.66
N GLU A 50 -5.54 0.45 12.16
CA GLU A 50 -5.32 1.30 13.34
C GLU A 50 -5.66 2.77 13.03
N GLN A 51 -5.25 3.28 11.86
CA GLN A 51 -5.49 4.66 11.42
C GLN A 51 -6.95 4.90 11.04
N ALA A 52 -7.54 4.00 10.25
CA ALA A 52 -8.89 4.11 9.69
C ALA A 52 -9.66 2.79 9.89
N PRO A 53 -10.22 2.54 11.08
CA PRO A 53 -10.90 1.28 11.42
C PRO A 53 -12.06 0.93 10.48
N ASP A 54 -12.78 1.97 10.06
CA ASP A 54 -13.96 1.88 9.19
C ASP A 54 -13.62 1.69 7.71
N LEU A 55 -12.34 1.81 7.32
CA LEU A 55 -11.92 1.57 5.95
C LEU A 55 -12.18 0.09 5.60
N PRO A 56 -13.00 -0.21 4.57
CA PRO A 56 -13.37 -1.57 4.20
C PRO A 56 -12.25 -2.20 3.36
N VAL A 57 -11.08 -2.38 3.97
CA VAL A 57 -9.90 -2.98 3.35
C VAL A 57 -9.46 -4.24 4.08
N SER A 58 -9.38 -5.34 3.34
CA SER A 58 -8.90 -6.64 3.84
C SER A 58 -7.41 -6.84 3.55
N GLN A 59 -6.78 -7.79 4.25
CA GLN A 59 -5.40 -8.18 3.98
C GLN A 59 -5.21 -8.66 2.53
N THR A 60 -6.17 -9.42 1.99
CA THR A 60 -6.14 -9.86 0.59
C THR A 60 -6.20 -8.69 -0.39
N GLN A 61 -6.99 -7.65 -0.09
CA GLN A 61 -7.04 -6.45 -0.94
C GLN A 61 -5.71 -5.68 -0.90
N ILE A 62 -5.12 -5.50 0.28
CA ILE A 62 -3.79 -4.86 0.38
C ILE A 62 -2.74 -5.66 -0.38
N TYR A 63 -2.76 -6.99 -0.30
CA TYR A 63 -1.87 -7.85 -1.10
C TYR A 63 -2.07 -7.59 -2.60
N ARG A 64 -3.31 -7.60 -3.08
CA ARG A 64 -3.61 -7.31 -4.49
C ARG A 64 -3.11 -5.94 -4.94
N TYR A 65 -3.25 -4.92 -4.12
CA TYR A 65 -2.72 -3.59 -4.41
C TYR A 65 -1.20 -3.57 -4.46
N TYR A 66 -0.57 -4.25 -3.50
CA TYR A 66 0.89 -4.33 -3.40
C TYR A 66 1.52 -5.09 -4.59
N HIS A 67 0.79 -6.03 -5.19
CA HIS A 67 1.25 -6.84 -6.33
C HIS A 67 0.66 -6.41 -7.68
N GLY A 68 -0.09 -5.30 -7.74
CA GLY A 68 -0.65 -4.78 -8.99
C GLY A 68 -1.78 -5.62 -9.58
N GLU A 69 -2.44 -6.44 -8.75
CA GLU A 69 -3.55 -7.32 -9.13
C GLU A 69 -4.92 -6.63 -9.04
N ALA A 70 -4.99 -5.46 -8.40
CA ALA A 70 -6.22 -4.67 -8.29
C ALA A 70 -5.93 -3.16 -8.24
N ALA A 71 -6.86 -2.37 -8.78
CA ALA A 71 -6.83 -0.92 -8.60
C ALA A 71 -7.42 -0.54 -7.23
N PRO A 72 -6.77 0.35 -6.47
CA PRO A 72 -7.31 0.85 -5.21
C PRO A 72 -8.48 1.80 -5.46
N ARG A 73 -9.37 1.87 -4.47
CA ARG A 73 -10.40 2.92 -4.41
C ARG A 73 -9.77 4.23 -3.90
N LEU A 74 -10.41 5.35 -4.21
CA LEU A 74 -9.92 6.67 -3.83
C LEU A 74 -9.75 6.85 -2.32
N ASP A 75 -10.70 6.36 -1.52
CA ASP A 75 -10.62 6.35 -0.05
C ASP A 75 -9.37 5.61 0.45
N VAL A 76 -9.07 4.44 -0.12
CA VAL A 76 -7.84 3.68 0.20
C VAL A 76 -6.58 4.45 -0.20
N VAL A 77 -6.56 5.11 -1.36
CA VAL A 77 -5.42 5.94 -1.80
C VAL A 77 -5.17 7.08 -0.82
N TRP A 78 -6.22 7.75 -0.36
CA TRP A 78 -6.12 8.82 0.65
C TRP A 78 -5.52 8.33 1.96
N GLU A 79 -6.02 7.22 2.49
CA GLU A 79 -5.53 6.68 3.77
C GLU A 79 -4.09 6.15 3.65
N LEU A 80 -3.74 5.54 2.52
CA LEU A 80 -2.37 5.12 2.23
C LEU A 80 -1.41 6.30 2.16
N ALA A 81 -1.80 7.37 1.46
CA ALA A 81 -1.00 8.58 1.35
C ALA A 81 -0.81 9.23 2.72
N HIS A 82 -1.87 9.31 3.52
CA HIS A 82 -1.80 9.83 4.89
C HIS A 82 -0.88 9.00 5.77
N LEU A 83 -1.01 7.67 5.73
CA LEU A 83 -0.18 6.73 6.49
C LEU A 83 1.30 6.84 6.12
N LEU A 84 1.60 7.03 4.83
CA LEU A 84 2.96 7.15 4.32
C LEU A 84 3.51 8.58 4.39
N GLY A 85 2.73 9.55 4.89
CA GLY A 85 3.14 10.94 5.03
C GLY A 85 3.35 11.68 3.71
N VAL A 86 2.65 11.28 2.64
CA VAL A 86 2.76 11.88 1.30
C VAL A 86 1.43 12.43 0.80
N SER A 87 1.47 13.23 -0.26
CA SER A 87 0.26 13.65 -0.97
C SER A 87 -0.37 12.46 -1.73
N PRO A 88 -1.70 12.33 -1.80
CA PRO A 88 -2.36 11.34 -2.66
C PRO A 88 -1.95 11.43 -4.13
N ARG A 89 -1.52 12.61 -4.59
CA ARG A 89 -0.99 12.82 -5.95
C ARG A 89 0.25 11.97 -6.24
N ALA A 90 0.99 11.53 -5.22
CA ALA A 90 2.16 10.67 -5.40
C ALA A 90 1.82 9.30 -6.00
N PHE A 91 0.55 8.89 -5.97
CA PHE A 91 0.06 7.67 -6.60
C PHE A 91 -0.47 7.87 -8.02
N LEU A 92 -0.41 9.10 -8.56
CA LEU A 92 -0.81 9.44 -9.91
C LEU A 92 0.43 9.69 -10.79
N PRO A 93 0.41 9.27 -12.06
CA PRO A 93 1.44 9.66 -13.01
C PRO A 93 1.40 11.18 -13.24
N GLU A 94 2.56 11.77 -13.55
CA GLU A 94 2.69 13.19 -13.94
C GLU A 94 2.03 13.49 -15.29
#